data_AF-A0A2J4QGE8-F1
#
_entry.id   AF-A0A2J4QGE8-F1
#
_cell.length_a   1.000
_cell.length_b   1.000
_cell.length_c   1.000
_cell.angle_alpha   90.00
_cell.angle_beta   90.00
_cell.angle_gamma   90.00
#
_symmetry.space_group_name_H-M   'P 1'
#
loop_
_entity.id
_entity.type
_entity.pdbx_description
1 polymer ?
#
loop_
_entity_poly.entity_id
_entity_poly.type
_entity_poly.pdbx_seq_one_letter_code
_entity_poly.pdbx_strand_id
1 'polypeptide(L)'
;MNKDNVKLAIAPIGWTNDDMPELGSENTFQQIVSEMALAGFTGSEVGSKYPRDPAVLKPMLDIRGIQICNAWFSTFFANGQREKTIDEFVNHMNFLHAMGAKVIGCSEQSGSIQG
;
A
#
# COMPACT_ATOMS: atom_id res chain seq x y z
N MET A 1 -10.96 -3.85 -22.70
CA MET A 1 -9.99 -4.34 -21.69
C MET A 1 -10.32 -5.81 -21.43
N ASN A 2 -9.36 -6.72 -21.62
CA ASN A 2 -9.60 -8.13 -21.35
C ASN A 2 -9.56 -8.35 -19.82
N LYS A 3 -10.69 -8.75 -19.23
CA LYS A 3 -10.83 -8.95 -17.78
C LYS A 3 -9.96 -10.10 -17.25
N ASP A 4 -9.56 -11.03 -18.12
CA ASP A 4 -8.72 -12.16 -17.73
C ASP A 4 -7.25 -11.75 -17.52
N ASN A 5 -6.84 -10.62 -18.11
CA ASN A 5 -5.46 -10.13 -18.06
C ASN A 5 -5.28 -8.87 -17.20
N VAL A 6 -6.38 -8.25 -16.75
CA VAL A 6 -6.34 -6.98 -16.03
C VAL A 6 -7.11 -7.08 -14.72
N LYS A 7 -6.42 -6.76 -13.62
CA LYS A 7 -7.03 -6.58 -12.29
C LYS A 7 -7.14 -5.09 -11.99
N LEU A 8 -8.32 -4.65 -11.54
CA LEU A 8 -8.55 -3.28 -11.13
C LEU A 8 -8.41 -3.14 -9.61
N ALA A 9 -7.58 -2.17 -9.22
CA ALA A 9 -7.31 -1.80 -7.84
C ALA A 9 -7.61 -0.31 -7.65
N ILE A 10 -7.76 0.11 -6.39
CA ILE A 10 -7.96 1.50 -5.99
C ILE A 10 -7.10 1.80 -4.76
N ALA A 11 -6.49 2.98 -4.72
CA ALA A 11 -5.60 3.37 -3.62
C ALA A 11 -6.41 3.85 -2.39
N PRO A 12 -5.93 3.58 -1.17
CA PRO A 12 -6.58 4.02 0.06
C PRO A 12 -6.53 5.53 0.30
N ILE A 13 -5.75 6.29 -0.50
CA ILE A 13 -5.65 7.75 -0.37
C ILE A 13 -6.98 8.49 -0.52
N GLY A 14 -7.96 7.88 -1.21
CA GLY A 14 -9.33 8.41 -1.30
C GLY A 14 -10.10 8.38 0.02
N TRP A 15 -9.65 7.58 0.99
CA TRP A 15 -10.26 7.46 2.31
C TRP A 15 -9.43 8.08 3.43
N THR A 16 -8.11 8.04 3.33
CA THR A 16 -7.18 8.54 4.36
C THR A 16 -5.96 9.14 3.70
N ASN A 17 -5.54 10.32 4.12
CA ASN A 17 -4.34 10.95 3.60
C ASN A 17 -3.17 10.78 4.57
N ASP A 18 -2.03 10.31 4.06
CA ASP A 18 -0.83 10.06 4.87
C ASP A 18 -0.01 11.35 5.11
N ASP A 19 -0.08 12.31 4.19
CA ASP A 19 0.57 13.64 4.29
C ASP A 19 -0.29 14.64 5.08
N MET A 20 -1.62 14.46 5.10
CA MET A 20 -2.58 15.25 5.90
C MET A 20 -3.46 14.34 6.75
N PRO A 21 -2.97 13.84 7.90
CA PRO A 21 -3.61 12.78 8.68
C PRO A 21 -5.02 13.10 9.19
N GLU A 22 -5.40 14.39 9.24
CA GLU A 22 -6.75 14.85 9.57
C GLU A 22 -7.79 14.47 8.51
N LEU A 23 -7.38 14.34 7.24
CA LEU A 23 -8.27 14.00 6.14
C LEU A 23 -8.61 12.51 6.17
N GLY A 24 -9.83 12.21 6.65
CA GLY A 24 -10.34 10.85 6.78
C GLY A 24 -9.81 10.11 8.01
N SER A 25 -9.30 10.84 9.01
CA SER A 25 -8.73 10.31 10.25
C SER A 25 -9.65 9.29 10.98
N GLU A 26 -10.96 9.47 10.83
CA GLU A 26 -12.06 8.68 11.38
C GLU A 26 -12.24 7.33 10.68
N ASN A 27 -11.76 7.20 9.44
CA ASN A 27 -11.93 5.98 8.66
C ASN A 27 -11.00 4.88 9.19
N THR A 28 -11.58 3.69 9.37
CA THR A 28 -10.84 2.49 9.78
C THR A 28 -10.36 1.72 8.58
N PHE A 29 -9.25 0.98 8.71
CA PHE A 29 -8.80 0.05 7.67
C PHE A 29 -9.94 -0.87 7.19
N GLN A 30 -10.72 -1.42 8.12
CA GLN A 30 -11.81 -2.34 7.83
C GLN A 30 -12.89 -1.68 6.96
N GLN A 31 -13.23 -0.42 7.24
CA GLN A 31 -14.16 0.34 6.42
C GLN A 31 -13.60 0.53 5.01
N ILE A 32 -12.37 1.02 4.89
CA ILE A 32 -11.69 1.28 3.62
C ILE A 32 -11.76 0.05 2.70
N VAL A 33 -11.27 -1.10 3.16
CA VAL A 33 -11.23 -2.31 2.31
C VAL A 33 -12.60 -2.92 2.05
N SER A 34 -13.57 -2.69 2.92
CA SER A 34 -14.95 -3.15 2.69
C SER A 34 -15.63 -2.29 1.62
N GLU A 35 -15.45 -0.97 1.65
CA GLU A 35 -15.99 -0.04 0.65
C GLU A 35 -15.33 -0.23 -0.73
N MET A 36 -14.03 -0.50 -0.79
CA MET A 36 -13.33 -0.89 -2.03
C MET A 36 -13.95 -2.14 -2.66
N ALA A 37 -14.21 -3.18 -1.85
CA ALA A 37 -14.83 -4.41 -2.32
C ALA A 37 -16.29 -4.18 -2.76
N LEU A 38 -17.06 -3.39 -2.01
CA LEU A 38 -18.43 -2.99 -2.39
C LEU A 38 -18.48 -2.23 -3.72
N ALA A 39 -17.46 -1.41 -4.00
CA ALA A 39 -17.31 -0.70 -5.26
C ALA A 39 -16.83 -1.60 -6.43
N GLY A 40 -16.55 -2.89 -6.18
CA GLY A 40 -16.18 -3.87 -7.20
C GLY A 40 -14.69 -3.93 -7.53
N PHE A 41 -13.83 -3.30 -6.73
CA PHE A 41 -12.38 -3.46 -6.87
C PHE A 41 -11.91 -4.78 -6.26
N THR A 42 -10.81 -5.31 -6.80
CA THR A 42 -10.22 -6.60 -6.36
C THR A 42 -8.78 -6.41 -5.85
N GLY A 43 -8.33 -5.16 -5.76
CA GLY A 43 -7.02 -4.86 -5.22
C GLY A 43 -6.94 -3.49 -4.57
N SER A 44 -5.90 -3.32 -3.75
CA SER A 44 -5.60 -2.08 -3.04
C SER A 44 -4.09 -1.88 -2.93
N GLU A 45 -3.67 -0.63 -2.74
CA GLU A 45 -2.34 -0.32 -2.21
C GLU A 45 -2.36 -0.40 -0.66
N VAL A 46 -1.19 -0.35 -0.02
CA VAL A 46 -1.12 -0.39 1.45
C VAL A 46 -1.16 1.04 2.00
N GLY A 47 -2.22 1.36 2.75
CA GLY A 47 -2.37 2.68 3.40
C GLY A 47 -1.80 2.71 4.82
N SER A 48 -1.62 3.91 5.39
CA SER A 48 -1.10 4.11 6.76
C SER A 48 -1.87 3.35 7.83
N LYS A 49 -3.20 3.22 7.70
CA LYS A 49 -4.06 2.55 8.68
C LYS A 49 -4.01 1.02 8.62
N TYR A 50 -3.33 0.43 7.65
CA TYR A 50 -3.35 -1.03 7.41
C TYR A 50 -2.43 -1.75 8.42
N PRO A 51 -2.84 -2.90 8.99
CA PRO A 51 -1.94 -3.76 9.74
C PRO A 51 -0.71 -4.15 8.91
N ARG A 52 0.48 -4.17 9.54
CA ARG A 52 1.74 -4.50 8.87
C ARG A 52 2.17 -5.96 9.01
N ASP A 53 1.46 -6.73 9.81
CA ASP A 53 1.66 -8.17 9.92
C ASP A 53 0.87 -8.90 8.83
N PRO A 54 1.51 -9.61 7.88
CA PRO A 54 0.82 -10.40 6.87
C PRO A 54 -0.16 -11.43 7.46
N ALA A 55 0.14 -12.00 8.63
CA ALA A 55 -0.73 -12.97 9.29
C ALA A 55 -2.06 -12.35 9.75
N VAL A 56 -2.09 -11.03 9.96
CA VAL A 56 -3.29 -10.27 10.32
C VAL A 56 -3.94 -9.68 9.07
N LEU A 57 -3.17 -9.01 8.22
CA LEU A 57 -3.67 -8.27 7.07
C LEU A 57 -4.27 -9.22 6.02
N LYS A 58 -3.55 -10.29 5.67
CA LYS A 58 -3.93 -11.16 4.55
C LYS A 58 -5.31 -11.81 4.75
N PRO A 59 -5.65 -12.43 5.90
CA PRO A 59 -6.99 -12.97 6.11
C PRO A 59 -8.10 -11.90 6.02
N MET A 60 -7.85 -10.69 6.50
CA MET A 60 -8.83 -9.60 6.45
C MET A 60 -9.11 -9.13 5.02
N LEU A 61 -8.10 -9.15 4.14
CA LEU A 61 -8.26 -8.85 2.72
C LEU A 61 -8.88 -10.01 1.94
N ASP A 62 -8.45 -11.24 2.21
CA ASP A 62 -8.91 -12.46 1.52
C ASP A 62 -10.44 -12.62 1.66
N ILE A 63 -11.01 -12.37 2.84
CA ILE A 63 -12.47 -12.43 3.08
C ILE A 63 -13.24 -11.44 2.18
N ARG A 64 -12.59 -10.38 1.69
CA ARG A 64 -13.17 -9.35 0.82
C ARG A 64 -12.80 -9.51 -0.65
N GLY A 65 -12.01 -10.53 -0.99
CA GLY A 65 -11.50 -10.72 -2.35
C GLY A 65 -10.52 -9.62 -2.80
N ILE A 66 -9.85 -8.95 -1.86
CA ILE A 66 -8.88 -7.89 -2.13
C ILE A 66 -7.47 -8.47 -2.07
N GLN A 67 -6.63 -8.14 -3.04
CA GLN A 67 -5.20 -8.43 -3.03
C GLN A 67 -4.38 -7.13 -3.04
N ILE A 68 -3.28 -7.08 -2.29
CA ILE A 68 -2.34 -5.95 -2.42
C ILE A 68 -1.69 -5.99 -3.80
N CYS A 69 -1.73 -4.86 -4.52
CA CYS A 69 -1.09 -4.74 -5.83
C CYS A 69 0.30 -4.11 -5.76
N ASN A 70 0.51 -3.15 -4.85
CA ASN A 70 1.78 -2.48 -4.59
C ASN A 70 1.75 -1.81 -3.18
N ALA A 71 2.84 -1.12 -2.83
CA ALA A 71 2.83 -0.07 -1.81
C ALA A 71 3.95 0.93 -2.07
N TRP A 72 3.72 2.18 -1.63
CA TRP A 72 4.71 3.25 -1.73
C TRP A 72 5.99 2.93 -0.93
N PHE A 73 7.14 3.28 -1.49
CA PHE A 73 8.44 3.22 -0.83
C PHE A 73 9.31 4.43 -1.21
N SER A 74 9.75 5.20 -0.21
CA SER A 74 10.63 6.34 -0.41
C SER A 74 12.10 5.92 -0.39
N THR A 75 12.86 6.26 -1.43
CA THR A 75 14.33 6.09 -1.44
C THR A 75 15.02 7.40 -1.06
N PHE A 76 16.21 7.30 -0.46
CA PHE A 76 16.99 8.46 0.00
C PHE A 76 18.47 8.35 -0.45
N PHE A 77 18.69 7.89 -1.68
CA PHE A 77 20.04 7.67 -2.19
C PHE A 77 20.82 8.97 -2.36
N ALA A 78 20.16 10.07 -2.79
CA ALA A 78 20.83 11.35 -2.97
C ALA A 78 21.24 12.00 -1.64
N ASN A 79 20.57 11.62 -0.53
CA ASN A 79 20.96 11.96 0.84
C ASN A 79 22.06 11.04 1.41
N GLY A 80 22.65 10.15 0.60
CA GLY A 80 23.72 9.24 1.03
C GLY A 80 23.24 8.04 1.87
N GLN A 81 21.94 7.80 2.00
CA GLN A 81 21.37 6.75 2.88
C GLN A 81 21.31 5.37 2.20
N ARG A 82 22.31 5.01 1.40
CA ARG A 82 22.27 3.81 0.55
C ARG A 82 21.96 2.52 1.31
N GLU A 83 22.73 2.22 2.36
CA GLU A 83 22.60 0.96 3.11
C GLU A 83 21.23 0.87 3.77
N LYS A 84 20.83 1.92 4.51
CA LYS A 84 19.50 2.02 5.13
C LYS A 84 18.37 1.87 4.12
N THR A 85 18.44 2.55 2.98
CA THR A 85 17.41 2.45 1.92
C THR A 85 17.30 1.02 1.39
N ILE A 86 18.42 0.31 1.21
CA ILE A 86 18.40 -1.08 0.73
C ILE A 86 17.78 -2.00 1.79
N ASP A 87 18.16 -1.87 3.05
CA ASP A 87 17.63 -2.70 4.14
C ASP A 87 16.10 -2.52 4.29
N GLU A 88 15.62 -1.27 4.29
CA GLU A 88 14.20 -0.95 4.33
C GLU A 88 13.47 -1.46 3.09
N PHE A 89 14.09 -1.36 1.90
CA PHE A 89 13.51 -1.86 0.66
C PHE A 89 13.34 -3.39 0.69
N VAL A 90 14.32 -4.12 1.21
CA VAL A 90 14.24 -5.59 1.35
C VAL A 90 13.10 -5.98 2.30
N ASN A 91 12.96 -5.28 3.43
CA ASN A 91 11.85 -5.51 4.36
C ASN A 91 10.49 -5.25 3.71
N HIS A 92 10.36 -4.12 3.00
CA HIS A 92 9.14 -3.76 2.29
C HIS A 92 8.79 -4.73 1.17
N MET A 93 9.80 -5.17 0.41
CA MET A 93 9.67 -6.18 -0.65
C MET A 93 9.20 -7.51 -0.09
N ASN A 94 9.78 -7.99 1.02
CA ASN A 94 9.38 -9.24 1.67
C ASN A 94 7.93 -9.18 2.15
N PHE A 95 7.52 -8.07 2.75
CA PHE A 95 6.13 -7.83 3.15
C PHE A 95 5.19 -7.87 1.92
N LEU A 96 5.50 -7.13 0.86
CA LEU A 96 4.69 -7.10 -0.36
C LEU A 96 4.62 -8.47 -1.05
N HIS A 97 5.71 -9.22 -1.07
CA HIS A 97 5.75 -10.58 -1.57
C HIS A 97 4.80 -11.50 -0.78
N ALA A 98 4.82 -11.43 0.55
CA ALA A 98 3.90 -12.18 1.40
C ALA A 98 2.43 -11.80 1.17
N MET A 99 2.17 -10.55 0.77
CA MET A 99 0.83 -10.06 0.42
C MET A 99 0.40 -10.36 -1.03
N GLY A 100 1.27 -11.00 -1.83
CA GLY A 100 0.98 -11.40 -3.22
C GLY A 100 1.21 -10.30 -4.27
N ALA A 101 1.77 -9.16 -3.87
CA ALA A 101 2.12 -8.07 -4.78
C ALA A 101 3.36 -8.45 -5.61
N LYS A 102 3.44 -7.88 -6.82
CA LYS A 102 4.54 -8.14 -7.77
C LYS A 102 5.34 -6.89 -8.13
N VAL A 103 4.92 -5.74 -7.64
CA VAL A 103 5.51 -4.44 -7.96
C VAL A 103 5.60 -3.59 -6.70
N ILE A 104 6.55 -2.66 -6.68
CA ILE A 104 6.75 -1.70 -5.60
C ILE A 104 6.66 -0.31 -6.23
N GLY A 105 5.86 0.57 -5.65
CA GLY A 105 5.79 1.97 -6.09
C GLY A 105 6.90 2.75 -5.40
N CYS A 106 8.06 2.90 -6.05
CA CYS A 106 9.19 3.59 -5.45
C CYS A 106 9.38 5.00 -6.02
N SER A 107 9.81 5.93 -5.17
CA SER A 107 10.20 7.29 -5.57
C SER A 107 11.37 7.78 -4.74
N GLU A 108 12.30 8.50 -5.37
CA GLU A 108 13.41 9.16 -4.68
C GLU A 108 12.92 10.45 -4.02
N GLN A 109 13.04 10.52 -2.70
CA GLN A 109 12.45 11.57 -1.86
C GLN A 109 13.51 12.48 -1.21
N SER A 110 14.80 12.31 -1.54
CA SER A 110 15.82 13.26 -1.10
C SER A 110 15.52 14.68 -1.61
N GLY A 111 15.34 15.62 -0.67
CA GLY A 111 15.02 17.02 -0.99
C GLY A 111 13.56 17.28 -1.35
N SER A 112 12.68 16.28 -1.20
CA SER A 112 11.23 16.46 -1.33
C SER A 112 10.68 17.32 -0.18
N ILE A 113 9.62 18.07 -0.47
CA ILE A 113 8.81 18.79 0.53
C ILE A 113 7.59 17.97 0.98
N GLN A 114 7.47 16.73 0.51
CA GLN A 114 6.40 15.82 0.89
C GLN A 114 6.55 15.41 2.36
N GLY A 115 5.47 15.52 3.13
CA GLY A 115 5.40 15.23 4.56
C GLY A 115 4.47 16.17 5.32
#